data_AF-W4FIL4-F1
#
_entry.id   AF-W4FIL4-F1
#
_cell.length_a   1.000
_cell.length_b   1.000
_cell.length_c   1.000
_cell.angle_alpha   90.00
_cell.angle_beta   90.00
_cell.angle_gamma   90.00
#
_symmetry.space_group_name_H-M   'P 1'
#
loop_
_entity.id
_entity.type
_entity.pdbx_description
1 polymer ?
#
loop_
_entity_poly.entity_id
_entity_poly.type
_entity_poly.pdbx_seq_one_letter_code
_entity_poly.pdbx_strand_id
1 'polypeptide(L)'
;MQSTAVCTCVQEDEAHLKRWRDVCRQFYFHQDPSAKTLLDAYEQAKQTVSADDLQDAVAIEIADNTSSPRAPSDDMMASSSVVDLLGLTRCPVRGHGAAFDANLLQLEIVKTRIRGDYHAHLAHSRYEAFHCRLNALQSCQYHLDPDTRVLAVRPLPTGGYLRRSSDLDVQRGKLLRFLGDWMPHMGTHPFLHGLRRMLDSNMHNSTVVGWQVSDAVFVESGGAEFADAAASLLVDTLQCGHVVLSVSEQLSAELTNHNQALERLWVLDPYMSNAHIRRIMWLFPAPTALEGRATGTEVPTVFDRYNAQGQHDEPPAWRKVCIVL
;
A
#
# COMPACT_ATOMS: atom_id res chain seq x y z
N MET A 1 23.90 49.56 -33.17
CA MET A 1 22.66 49.55 -32.35
C MET A 1 22.75 48.36 -31.41
N GLN A 2 23.00 48.58 -30.12
CA GLN A 2 22.97 47.51 -29.12
C GLN A 2 21.50 47.13 -28.90
N SER A 3 21.14 45.88 -29.19
CA SER A 3 19.85 45.32 -28.79
C SER A 3 19.79 45.36 -27.26
N THR A 4 18.91 46.18 -26.71
CA THR A 4 18.63 46.17 -25.26
C THR A 4 17.93 44.86 -24.96
N ALA A 5 18.64 43.93 -24.33
CA ALA A 5 18.07 42.66 -23.89
C ALA A 5 16.84 42.93 -23.00
N VAL A 6 15.69 42.38 -23.41
CA VAL A 6 14.42 42.53 -22.67
C VAL A 6 14.43 41.55 -21.51
N CYS A 7 14.02 42.02 -20.32
CA CYS A 7 13.90 41.17 -19.14
C CYS A 7 12.78 40.14 -19.32
N THR A 8 13.09 38.87 -19.11
CA THR A 8 12.14 37.74 -19.16
C THR A 8 11.92 37.10 -17.79
N CYS A 9 12.38 37.73 -16.71
CA CYS A 9 12.16 37.20 -15.37
C CYS A 9 10.68 37.15 -15.04
N VAL A 10 10.22 35.98 -14.60
CA VAL A 10 8.89 35.83 -14.02
C VAL A 10 8.90 36.51 -12.65
N GLN A 11 7.98 37.46 -12.45
CA GLN A 11 7.73 38.01 -11.12
C GLN A 11 6.97 36.97 -10.29
N GLU A 12 7.19 36.98 -8.97
CA GLU A 12 6.41 36.15 -8.05
C GLU A 12 4.92 36.53 -8.13
N ASP A 13 4.18 35.82 -8.98
CA ASP A 13 2.74 35.95 -9.15
C ASP A 13 2.06 34.62 -8.83
N GLU A 14 0.99 34.66 -8.02
CA GLU A 14 0.15 33.50 -7.71
C GLU A 14 -0.44 32.86 -8.97
N ALA A 15 -0.68 33.63 -10.04
CA ALA A 15 -1.14 33.08 -11.30
C ALA A 15 -0.11 32.13 -11.95
N HIS A 16 1.18 32.42 -11.81
CA HIS A 16 2.27 31.58 -12.32
C HIS A 16 2.37 30.28 -11.48
N LEU A 17 2.36 30.39 -10.15
CA LEU A 17 2.41 29.22 -9.26
C LEU A 17 1.18 28.34 -9.43
N LYS A 18 0.00 28.93 -9.67
CA LYS A 18 -1.23 28.19 -9.95
C LYS A 18 -1.09 27.32 -11.19
N ARG A 19 -0.54 27.85 -12.29
CA ARG A 19 -0.31 27.04 -13.51
C ARG A 19 0.67 25.91 -13.27
N TRP A 20 1.74 26.17 -12.52
CA TRP A 20 2.67 25.10 -12.14
C TRP A 20 2.03 24.03 -11.26
N ARG A 21 1.14 24.41 -10.32
CA ARG A 21 0.33 23.47 -9.55
C ARG A 21 -0.53 22.59 -10.46
N ASP A 22 -1.14 23.18 -11.49
CA ASP A 22 -1.99 22.46 -12.44
C ASP A 22 -1.17 21.47 -13.29
N VAL A 23 0.01 21.87 -13.79
CA VAL A 23 0.95 20.98 -14.49
C VAL A 23 1.36 19.80 -13.60
N CYS A 24 1.78 20.07 -12.36
CA CYS A 24 2.16 19.02 -11.42
C CYS A 24 0.99 18.05 -11.14
N ARG A 25 -0.24 18.56 -10.99
CA ARG A 25 -1.43 17.72 -10.79
C ARG A 25 -1.75 16.87 -12.00
N GLN A 26 -1.72 17.44 -13.20
CA GLN A 26 -1.91 16.71 -14.46
C GLN A 26 -0.89 15.59 -14.63
N PHE A 27 0.36 15.83 -14.27
CA PHE A 27 1.38 14.80 -14.29
C PHE A 27 1.14 13.69 -13.25
N TYR A 28 1.06 14.05 -11.96
CA TYR A 28 1.00 13.05 -10.89
C TYR A 28 -0.32 12.28 -10.85
N PHE A 29 -1.46 12.96 -11.01
CA PHE A 29 -2.79 12.35 -10.86
C PHE A 29 -3.38 11.84 -12.17
N HIS A 30 -3.06 12.46 -13.31
CA HIS A 30 -3.69 12.15 -14.60
C HIS A 30 -2.74 11.51 -15.62
N GLN A 31 -1.44 11.39 -15.30
CA GLN A 31 -0.42 10.85 -16.21
C GLN A 31 -0.39 11.55 -17.57
N ASP A 32 -0.68 12.86 -17.58
CA ASP A 32 -0.76 13.66 -18.80
C ASP A 32 0.62 13.79 -19.49
N PRO A 33 0.76 13.37 -20.78
CA PRO A 33 2.03 13.45 -21.51
C PRO A 33 2.57 14.87 -21.73
N SER A 34 1.69 15.85 -21.88
CA SER A 34 2.07 17.25 -22.06
C SER A 34 2.61 17.83 -20.75
N ALA A 35 2.00 17.48 -19.62
CA ALA A 35 2.51 17.85 -18.30
C ALA A 35 3.87 17.21 -17.99
N LYS A 36 4.10 15.96 -18.43
CA LYS A 36 5.41 15.29 -18.35
C LYS A 36 6.49 16.07 -19.09
N THR A 37 6.22 16.49 -20.33
CA THR A 37 7.16 17.26 -21.15
C THR A 37 7.60 18.55 -20.44
N LEU A 38 6.67 19.26 -19.79
CA LEU A 38 6.96 20.48 -19.04
C LEU A 38 7.77 20.22 -17.76
N LEU A 39 7.52 19.11 -17.07
CA LEU A 39 8.32 18.68 -15.92
C LEU A 39 9.75 18.28 -16.32
N ASP A 40 9.91 17.59 -17.46
CA ASP A 40 11.21 17.22 -17.99
C ASP A 40 12.01 18.49 -18.37
N ALA A 41 11.36 19.50 -18.98
CA ALA A 41 11.96 20.80 -19.26
C ALA A 41 12.40 21.54 -17.97
N TYR A 42 11.61 21.46 -16.91
CA TYR A 42 11.96 22.00 -15.59
C TYR A 42 13.19 21.29 -14.99
N GLU A 43 13.26 19.96 -15.04
CA GLU A 43 14.44 19.23 -14.53
C GLU A 43 15.70 19.52 -15.35
N GLN A 44 15.57 19.70 -16.67
CA GLN A 44 16.68 20.18 -17.51
C GLN A 44 17.14 21.58 -17.10
N ALA A 45 16.21 22.52 -16.87
CA ALA A 45 16.53 23.87 -16.42
C ALA A 45 17.32 23.86 -15.11
N LYS A 46 16.97 23.00 -14.15
CA LYS A 46 17.74 22.80 -12.91
C LYS A 46 19.15 22.29 -13.14
N GLN A 47 19.35 21.35 -14.07
CA GLN A 47 20.69 20.81 -14.36
C GLN A 47 21.62 21.88 -14.94
N THR A 48 21.09 22.84 -15.71
CA THR A 48 21.88 23.99 -16.19
C THR A 48 22.30 24.95 -15.08
N VAL A 49 21.66 24.94 -13.91
CA VAL A 49 22.13 25.68 -12.71
C VAL A 49 23.38 25.05 -12.14
N SER A 50 23.46 23.72 -12.13
CA SER A 50 24.63 22.99 -11.60
C SER A 50 25.85 23.02 -12.53
N ALA A 51 25.67 23.31 -13.81
CA ALA A 51 26.76 23.37 -14.79
C ALA A 51 27.51 24.71 -14.79
N ASP A 52 26.91 25.80 -14.33
CA ASP A 52 27.49 27.15 -14.38
C ASP A 52 28.55 27.44 -13.30
N ASP A 53 28.84 26.49 -12.40
CA ASP A 53 30.10 26.47 -11.62
C ASP A 53 31.30 26.02 -12.47
N LEU A 54 31.06 25.57 -13.72
CA LEU A 54 32.06 25.27 -14.73
C LEU A 54 31.76 26.12 -15.97
N GLN A 55 32.48 27.24 -16.08
CA GLN A 55 32.55 28.07 -17.28
C GLN A 55 32.78 27.21 -18.54
N ASP A 56 31.75 27.06 -19.37
CA ASP A 56 31.76 27.43 -20.79
C ASP A 56 30.45 26.97 -21.44
N ALA A 57 29.76 27.93 -22.06
CA ALA A 57 28.47 27.75 -22.69
C ALA A 57 28.53 26.73 -23.84
N VAL A 58 27.82 25.61 -23.70
CA VAL A 58 27.34 24.82 -24.83
C VAL A 58 25.91 25.25 -25.10
N ALA A 59 25.70 25.90 -26.25
CA ALA A 59 24.38 26.20 -26.77
C ALA A 59 23.54 24.90 -26.81
N ILE A 60 22.41 24.90 -26.14
CA ILE A 60 21.46 23.78 -26.16
C ILE A 60 20.71 23.86 -27.48
N GLU A 61 21.18 23.10 -28.48
CA GLU A 61 20.35 22.69 -29.60
C GLU A 61 19.40 21.60 -29.08
N ILE A 62 18.10 21.91 -29.07
CA ILE A 62 17.06 20.88 -28.96
C ILE A 62 17.19 20.04 -30.23
N ALA A 63 17.75 18.84 -30.10
CA ALA A 63 17.94 17.92 -31.22
C ALA A 63 16.58 17.51 -31.79
N ASP A 64 16.27 18.10 -32.94
CA ASP A 64 15.11 17.83 -33.77
C ASP A 64 15.32 16.49 -34.49
N ASN A 65 15.10 15.37 -33.78
CA ASN A 65 15.22 14.01 -34.33
C ASN A 65 13.97 13.58 -35.12
N THR A 66 13.36 14.51 -35.85
CA THR A 66 12.40 14.19 -36.90
C THR A 66 12.69 15.04 -38.14
N SER A 67 13.53 14.50 -39.02
CA SER A 67 13.73 15.03 -40.37
C SER A 67 12.44 14.93 -41.19
N SER A 68 11.60 15.95 -41.08
CA SER A 68 10.58 16.29 -42.08
C SER A 68 10.21 17.77 -41.93
N PRO A 69 10.20 18.58 -43.00
CA PRO A 69 9.80 19.97 -42.92
C PRO A 69 8.28 20.05 -42.77
N ARG A 70 7.79 19.84 -41.55
CA ARG A 70 6.43 20.17 -41.17
C ARG A 70 6.48 21.37 -40.24
N ALA A 71 5.59 22.33 -40.51
CA ALA A 71 5.37 23.46 -39.64
C ALA A 71 5.22 22.99 -38.17
N PRO A 72 5.73 23.75 -37.19
CA PRO A 72 5.58 23.39 -35.78
C PRO A 72 4.11 23.14 -35.49
N SER A 73 3.79 21.98 -34.91
CA SER A 73 2.43 21.64 -34.49
C SER A 73 1.99 22.59 -33.37
N ASP A 74 0.68 22.84 -33.28
CA ASP A 74 0.09 23.70 -32.25
C ASP A 74 0.51 23.31 -30.81
N ASP A 75 0.74 22.00 -30.56
CA ASP A 75 1.24 21.49 -29.28
C ASP A 75 2.66 21.97 -28.94
N MET A 76 3.54 22.16 -29.94
CA MET A 76 4.93 22.57 -29.76
C MET A 76 5.06 24.08 -29.53
N MET A 77 4.16 24.86 -30.14
CA MET A 77 4.03 26.30 -29.87
C MET A 77 3.41 26.55 -28.49
N ALA A 78 2.42 25.75 -28.09
CA ALA A 78 1.82 25.81 -26.76
C ALA A 78 2.86 25.50 -25.66
N SER A 79 3.70 24.47 -25.84
CA SER A 79 4.73 24.12 -24.86
C SER A 79 5.80 25.21 -24.72
N SER A 80 6.28 25.80 -25.82
CA SER A 80 7.23 26.92 -25.81
C SER A 80 6.66 28.14 -25.04
N SER A 81 5.40 28.50 -25.30
CA SER A 81 4.73 29.60 -24.60
C SER A 81 4.57 29.37 -23.09
N VAL A 82 4.44 28.10 -22.67
CA VAL A 82 4.28 27.72 -21.27
C VAL A 82 5.63 27.63 -20.56
N VAL A 83 6.69 27.19 -21.23
CA VAL A 83 8.08 27.18 -20.72
C VAL A 83 8.54 28.60 -20.38
N ASP A 84 8.28 29.55 -21.29
CA ASP A 84 8.58 30.97 -21.06
C ASP A 84 7.73 31.55 -19.92
N LEU A 85 6.46 31.15 -19.84
CA LEU A 85 5.54 31.63 -18.81
C LEU A 85 5.82 31.04 -17.41
N LEU A 86 6.43 29.87 -17.34
CA LEU A 86 6.95 29.27 -16.11
C LEU A 86 8.34 29.79 -15.73
N GLY A 87 8.97 30.61 -16.59
CA GLY A 87 10.29 31.19 -16.32
C GLY A 87 11.40 30.14 -16.29
N LEU A 88 11.28 29.10 -17.12
CA LEU A 88 12.27 28.03 -17.22
C LEU A 88 13.44 28.40 -18.14
N THR A 89 13.39 29.57 -18.77
CA THR A 89 14.48 30.17 -19.56
C THR A 89 15.21 31.22 -18.74
N ARG A 90 16.55 31.21 -18.79
CA ARG A 90 17.38 32.21 -18.09
C ARG A 90 17.17 33.58 -18.72
N CYS A 91 17.09 34.60 -17.86
CA CYS A 91 17.00 35.98 -18.32
C CYS A 91 18.35 36.46 -18.90
N PRO A 92 18.38 37.04 -20.11
CA PRO A 92 19.62 37.52 -20.73
C PRO A 92 20.19 38.78 -20.06
N VAL A 93 19.45 39.39 -19.11
CA VAL A 93 19.88 40.57 -18.38
C VAL A 93 20.89 40.18 -17.28
N ARG A 94 22.07 40.81 -17.30
CA ARG A 94 23.11 40.56 -16.29
C ARG A 94 22.62 40.88 -14.88
N GLY A 95 22.95 39.99 -13.93
CA GLY A 95 22.56 40.12 -12.53
C GLY A 95 21.18 39.55 -12.19
N HIS A 96 20.41 39.06 -13.16
CA HIS A 96 19.09 38.46 -12.93
C HIS A 96 19.13 36.94 -12.68
N GLY A 97 20.32 36.32 -12.60
CA GLY A 97 20.45 34.87 -12.31
C GLY A 97 19.79 34.48 -10.99
N ALA A 98 19.94 35.30 -9.95
CA ALA A 98 19.30 35.04 -8.65
C ALA A 98 17.75 35.00 -8.72
N ALA A 99 17.14 35.74 -9.65
CA ALA A 99 15.69 35.69 -9.86
C ALA A 99 15.24 34.37 -10.52
N PHE A 100 16.07 33.83 -11.42
CA PHE A 100 15.84 32.51 -12.02
C PHE A 100 15.98 31.39 -10.99
N ASP A 101 17.02 31.43 -10.16
CA ASP A 101 17.24 30.43 -9.11
C ASP A 101 16.12 30.47 -8.06
N ALA A 102 15.68 31.68 -7.67
CA ALA A 102 14.54 31.86 -6.77
C ALA A 102 13.24 31.28 -7.36
N ASN A 103 12.98 31.52 -8.66
CA ASN A 103 11.83 30.95 -9.36
C ASN A 103 11.88 29.41 -9.33
N LEU A 104 13.01 28.79 -9.71
CA LEU A 104 13.15 27.34 -9.68
C LEU A 104 12.93 26.74 -8.30
N LEU A 105 13.41 27.40 -7.24
CA LEU A 105 13.17 26.96 -5.86
C LEU A 105 11.68 26.97 -5.50
N GLN A 106 10.94 28.02 -5.87
CA GLN A 106 9.49 28.08 -5.64
C GLN A 106 8.74 26.97 -6.38
N LEU A 107 9.12 26.71 -7.63
CA LEU A 107 8.56 25.60 -8.41
C LEU A 107 8.88 24.24 -7.75
N GLU A 108 10.08 24.03 -7.19
CA GLU A 108 10.45 22.79 -6.50
C GLU A 108 9.59 22.56 -5.23
N ILE A 109 9.36 23.63 -4.44
CA ILE A 109 8.54 23.57 -3.23
C ILE A 109 7.12 23.12 -3.59
N VAL A 110 6.52 23.74 -4.63
CA VAL A 110 5.19 23.38 -5.11
C VAL A 110 5.15 21.93 -5.64
N LYS A 111 6.12 21.54 -6.47
CA LYS A 111 6.22 20.18 -7.02
C LYS A 111 6.31 19.14 -5.91
N THR A 112 7.17 19.38 -4.92
CA THR A 112 7.38 18.48 -3.78
C THR A 112 6.10 18.34 -2.95
N ARG A 113 5.39 19.43 -2.70
CA ARG A 113 4.10 19.41 -2.00
C ARG A 113 3.07 18.56 -2.74
N ILE A 114 2.89 18.79 -4.04
CA ILE A 114 1.90 18.04 -4.84
C ILE A 114 2.27 16.57 -4.96
N ARG A 115 3.57 16.26 -5.09
CA ARG A 115 4.05 14.87 -5.02
C ARG A 115 3.71 14.22 -3.68
N GLY A 116 3.87 14.95 -2.58
CA GLY A 116 3.44 14.51 -1.25
C GLY A 116 1.94 14.22 -1.18
N ASP A 117 1.11 15.15 -1.66
CA ASP A 117 -0.36 14.99 -1.73
C ASP A 117 -0.75 13.77 -2.58
N TYR A 118 -0.06 13.53 -3.70
CA TYR A 118 -0.26 12.36 -4.54
C TYR A 118 0.08 11.04 -3.83
N HIS A 119 1.23 10.97 -3.13
CA HIS A 119 1.58 9.77 -2.38
C HIS A 119 0.62 9.50 -1.22
N ALA A 120 0.14 10.56 -0.54
CA ALA A 120 -0.92 10.44 0.45
C ALA A 120 -2.21 9.88 -0.17
N HIS A 121 -2.66 10.43 -1.30
CA HIS A 121 -3.82 9.94 -2.03
C HIS A 121 -3.68 8.46 -2.44
N LEU A 122 -2.51 8.06 -2.97
CA LEU A 122 -2.23 6.67 -3.31
C LEU A 122 -2.28 5.74 -2.09
N ALA A 123 -1.68 6.16 -0.97
CA ALA A 123 -1.73 5.39 0.27
C ALA A 123 -3.18 5.21 0.74
N HIS A 124 -3.95 6.31 0.79
CA HIS A 124 -5.37 6.29 1.13
C HIS A 124 -6.17 5.32 0.25
N SER A 125 -6.02 5.44 -1.08
CA SER A 125 -6.73 4.58 -2.04
C SER A 125 -6.41 3.08 -1.85
N ARG A 126 -5.17 2.74 -1.49
CA ARG A 126 -4.80 1.35 -1.19
C ARG A 126 -5.47 0.83 0.08
N TYR A 127 -5.50 1.63 1.13
CA TYR A 127 -6.21 1.28 2.37
C TYR A 127 -7.72 1.15 2.16
N GLU A 128 -8.33 2.08 1.41
CA GLU A 128 -9.74 2.03 1.06
C GLU A 128 -10.07 0.78 0.23
N ALA A 129 -9.27 0.46 -0.80
CA ALA A 129 -9.46 -0.73 -1.62
C ALA A 129 -9.40 -2.02 -0.77
N PHE A 130 -8.41 -2.11 0.12
CA PHE A 130 -8.28 -3.24 1.04
C PHE A 130 -9.46 -3.34 2.01
N HIS A 131 -9.93 -2.20 2.54
CA HIS A 131 -11.10 -2.14 3.40
C HIS A 131 -12.38 -2.59 2.70
N CYS A 132 -12.64 -2.07 1.49
CA CYS A 132 -13.77 -2.46 0.67
C CYS A 132 -13.76 -3.96 0.35
N ARG A 133 -12.60 -4.52 0.02
CA ARG A 133 -12.43 -5.96 -0.19
C ARG A 133 -12.80 -6.73 1.08
N LEU A 134 -12.27 -6.36 2.24
CA LEU A 134 -12.57 -7.05 3.49
C LEU A 134 -14.04 -6.91 3.91
N ASN A 135 -14.71 -5.80 3.61
CA ASN A 135 -16.15 -5.67 3.86
C ASN A 135 -16.98 -6.63 2.98
N ALA A 136 -16.47 -7.00 1.81
CA ALA A 136 -17.09 -7.99 0.93
C ALA A 136 -16.74 -9.45 1.31
N LEU A 137 -15.79 -9.65 2.21
CA LEU A 137 -15.30 -10.98 2.62
C LEU A 137 -15.62 -11.25 4.08
N GLN A 138 -16.21 -12.40 4.37
CA GLN A 138 -16.31 -12.91 5.73
C GLN A 138 -16.24 -14.42 5.68
N SER A 139 -15.62 -15.04 6.68
CA SER A 139 -15.50 -16.50 6.68
C SER A 139 -16.88 -17.15 6.79
N CYS A 140 -16.96 -18.41 6.37
CA CYS A 140 -18.17 -19.20 6.52
C CYS A 140 -18.52 -19.55 7.98
N GLN A 141 -17.63 -19.27 8.94
CA GLN A 141 -17.87 -19.51 10.37
C GLN A 141 -18.34 -18.29 11.13
N TYR A 142 -18.19 -17.11 10.55
CA TYR A 142 -18.54 -15.85 11.19
C TYR A 142 -19.51 -15.04 10.35
N HIS A 143 -20.29 -14.20 11.00
CA HIS A 143 -21.06 -13.14 10.37
C HIS A 143 -20.91 -11.86 11.17
N LEU A 144 -21.00 -10.74 10.47
CA LEU A 144 -21.07 -9.44 11.09
C LEU A 144 -22.55 -9.05 11.13
N ASP A 145 -23.06 -8.75 12.32
CA ASP A 145 -24.40 -8.20 12.44
C ASP A 145 -24.48 -6.85 11.70
N PRO A 146 -25.44 -6.66 10.78
CA PRO A 146 -25.46 -5.49 9.91
C PRO A 146 -25.70 -4.18 10.67
N ASP A 147 -26.43 -4.24 11.79
CA ASP A 147 -26.86 -3.07 12.55
C ASP A 147 -25.84 -2.71 13.63
N THR A 148 -25.43 -3.70 14.43
CA THR A 148 -24.54 -3.52 15.58
C THR A 148 -23.06 -3.61 15.20
N ARG A 149 -22.74 -4.15 14.02
CA ARG A 149 -21.36 -4.47 13.58
C ARG A 149 -20.64 -5.40 14.55
N VAL A 150 -21.38 -6.15 15.36
CA VAL A 150 -20.83 -7.16 16.27
C VAL A 150 -20.53 -8.42 15.47
N LEU A 151 -19.32 -8.96 15.65
CA LEU A 151 -18.94 -10.24 15.08
C LEU A 151 -19.59 -11.37 15.87
N ALA A 152 -20.20 -12.34 15.19
CA ALA A 152 -20.84 -13.49 15.81
C ALA A 152 -20.52 -14.79 15.05
N VAL A 153 -20.41 -15.89 15.78
CA VAL A 153 -20.22 -17.24 15.20
C VAL A 153 -21.52 -17.66 14.54
N ARG A 154 -21.44 -18.22 13.33
CA ARG A 154 -22.61 -18.78 12.63
C ARG A 154 -23.05 -20.06 13.33
N PRO A 155 -24.35 -20.23 13.60
CA PRO A 155 -24.88 -21.48 14.14
C PRO A 155 -24.59 -22.64 13.19
N LEU A 156 -24.17 -23.78 13.75
CA LEU A 156 -23.98 -24.99 12.94
C LEU A 156 -25.33 -25.57 12.48
N PRO A 157 -25.40 -26.14 11.27
CA PRO A 157 -26.58 -26.84 10.80
C PRO A 157 -26.94 -28.03 11.70
N THR A 158 -28.24 -28.26 11.86
CA THR A 158 -28.80 -29.45 12.51
C THR A 158 -28.40 -30.69 11.70
N GLY A 159 -27.62 -31.59 12.29
CA GLY A 159 -27.05 -32.77 11.59
C GLY A 159 -25.57 -33.05 11.91
N GLY A 160 -24.92 -32.12 12.62
CA GLY A 160 -23.55 -32.28 13.10
C GLY A 160 -22.53 -31.55 12.23
N TYR A 161 -21.55 -30.94 12.88
CA TYR A 161 -20.37 -30.39 12.21
C TYR A 161 -19.28 -31.46 12.14
N LEU A 162 -18.72 -31.64 10.94
CA LEU A 162 -17.62 -32.55 10.68
C LEU A 162 -16.61 -31.87 9.77
N ARG A 163 -15.36 -31.79 10.24
CA ARG A 163 -14.24 -31.25 9.50
C ARG A 163 -13.56 -32.37 8.71
N ARG A 164 -13.78 -32.39 7.40
CA ARG A 164 -13.34 -33.49 6.55
C ARG A 164 -11.84 -33.46 6.30
N SER A 165 -11.23 -34.63 6.23
CA SER A 165 -9.79 -34.72 5.93
C SER A 165 -9.45 -34.16 4.54
N SER A 166 -10.37 -34.27 3.58
CA SER A 166 -10.21 -33.67 2.24
C SER A 166 -10.09 -32.14 2.28
N ASP A 167 -10.84 -31.50 3.16
CA ASP A 167 -10.84 -30.04 3.29
C ASP A 167 -9.51 -29.58 3.91
N LEU A 168 -8.95 -30.39 4.82
CA LEU A 168 -7.62 -30.17 5.40
C LEU A 168 -6.50 -30.27 4.35
N ASP A 169 -6.60 -31.21 3.42
CA ASP A 169 -5.62 -31.36 2.33
C ASP A 169 -5.64 -30.14 1.40
N VAL A 170 -6.84 -29.66 1.05
CA VAL A 170 -7.00 -28.42 0.28
C VAL A 170 -6.42 -27.23 1.03
N GLN A 171 -6.72 -27.11 2.33
CA GLN A 171 -6.20 -26.03 3.17
C GLN A 171 -4.67 -26.05 3.25
N ARG A 172 -4.06 -27.23 3.43
CA ARG A 172 -2.62 -27.41 3.40
C ARG A 172 -2.02 -26.98 2.07
N GLY A 173 -2.61 -27.38 0.95
CA GLY A 173 -2.13 -27.00 -0.39
C GLY A 173 -2.12 -25.47 -0.57
N LYS A 174 -3.21 -24.80 -0.18
CA LYS A 174 -3.32 -23.33 -0.22
C LYS A 174 -2.28 -22.65 0.67
N LEU A 175 -2.09 -23.14 1.90
CA LEU A 175 -1.13 -22.58 2.83
C LEU A 175 0.32 -22.77 2.36
N LEU A 176 0.68 -23.96 1.87
CA LEU A 176 2.02 -24.23 1.33
C LEU A 176 2.33 -23.33 0.14
N ARG A 177 1.35 -23.12 -0.74
CA ARG A 177 1.49 -22.18 -1.86
C ARG A 177 1.71 -20.76 -1.35
N PHE A 178 0.87 -20.28 -0.43
CA PHE A 178 1.04 -18.95 0.16
C PHE A 178 2.42 -18.75 0.79
N LEU A 179 2.89 -19.73 1.59
CA LEU A 179 4.21 -19.67 2.20
C LEU A 179 5.33 -19.73 1.17
N GLY A 180 5.20 -20.54 0.12
CA GLY A 180 6.16 -20.60 -0.98
C GLY A 180 6.26 -19.28 -1.75
N ASP A 181 5.13 -18.63 -1.98
CA ASP A 181 5.05 -17.36 -2.71
C ASP A 181 5.60 -16.20 -1.86
N TRP A 182 5.31 -16.16 -0.55
CA TRP A 182 5.58 -14.97 0.27
C TRP A 182 6.76 -15.05 1.24
N MET A 183 7.20 -16.24 1.66
CA MET A 183 8.37 -16.39 2.54
C MET A 183 9.67 -15.79 1.94
N PRO A 184 9.94 -15.82 0.63
CA PRO A 184 11.11 -15.14 0.07
C PRO A 184 11.10 -13.61 0.25
N HIS A 185 9.93 -13.01 0.57
CA HIS A 185 9.78 -11.56 0.70
C HIS A 185 9.87 -11.14 2.17
N MET A 186 11.03 -10.62 2.56
CA MET A 186 11.33 -10.20 3.94
C MET A 186 10.28 -9.24 4.54
N GLY A 187 9.69 -8.36 3.72
CA GLY A 187 8.64 -7.43 4.14
C GLY A 187 7.36 -8.09 4.64
N THR A 188 7.14 -9.38 4.35
CA THR A 188 5.97 -10.16 4.79
C THR A 188 6.22 -10.97 6.06
N HIS A 189 7.49 -11.11 6.48
CA HIS A 189 7.85 -11.89 7.67
C HIS A 189 7.15 -11.40 8.96
N PRO A 190 6.97 -10.09 9.21
CA PRO A 190 6.26 -9.61 10.39
C PRO A 190 4.81 -10.13 10.46
N PHE A 191 4.11 -10.18 9.32
CA PHE A 191 2.78 -10.78 9.20
C PHE A 191 2.81 -12.28 9.52
N LEU A 192 3.76 -13.03 8.94
CA LEU A 192 3.89 -14.48 9.18
C LEU A 192 4.18 -14.79 10.65
N HIS A 193 5.00 -13.99 11.30
CA HIS A 193 5.27 -14.07 12.74
C HIS A 193 4.00 -13.80 13.56
N GLY A 194 3.25 -12.74 13.24
CA GLY A 194 1.98 -12.42 13.91
C GLY A 194 0.95 -13.53 13.77
N LEU A 195 0.78 -14.07 12.56
CA LEU A 195 -0.10 -15.19 12.28
C LEU A 195 0.30 -16.47 13.04
N ARG A 196 1.60 -16.81 13.04
CA ARG A 196 2.11 -17.96 13.80
C ARG A 196 1.83 -17.81 15.30
N ARG A 197 2.02 -16.61 15.83
CA ARG A 197 1.75 -16.28 17.23
C ARG A 197 0.26 -16.39 17.58
N MET A 198 -0.63 -15.86 16.72
CA MET A 198 -2.08 -16.04 16.87
C MET A 198 -2.48 -17.52 16.95
N LEU A 199 -1.93 -18.35 16.06
CA LEU A 199 -2.18 -19.80 16.05
C LEU A 199 -1.70 -20.44 17.35
N ASP A 200 -0.48 -20.12 17.80
CA ASP A 200 0.10 -20.67 19.03
C ASP A 200 -0.75 -20.34 20.27
N SER A 201 -1.16 -19.08 20.40
CA SER A 201 -1.99 -18.62 21.50
C SER A 201 -3.36 -19.29 21.53
N ASN A 202 -3.94 -19.61 20.37
CA ASN A 202 -5.21 -20.33 20.34
C ASN A 202 -5.08 -21.78 20.83
N MET A 203 -3.93 -22.45 20.67
CA MET A 203 -3.77 -23.85 21.14
C MET A 203 -3.91 -24.02 22.66
N HIS A 204 -3.59 -22.97 23.41
CA HIS A 204 -3.46 -23.02 24.86
C HIS A 204 -4.71 -22.49 25.61
N ASN A 205 -5.70 -22.00 24.87
CA ASN A 205 -6.88 -21.37 25.43
C ASN A 205 -8.17 -22.12 25.08
N SER A 206 -9.16 -22.06 25.99
CA SER A 206 -10.50 -22.59 25.79
C SER A 206 -11.41 -21.65 25.00
N THR A 207 -11.09 -20.35 24.99
CA THR A 207 -11.70 -19.33 24.13
C THR A 207 -10.77 -18.98 22.99
N VAL A 208 -11.34 -18.44 21.92
CA VAL A 208 -10.56 -17.95 20.78
C VAL A 208 -9.80 -16.71 21.22
N VAL A 209 -8.50 -16.68 20.96
CA VAL A 209 -7.66 -15.49 21.12
C VAL A 209 -7.63 -14.78 19.78
N GLY A 210 -8.10 -13.54 19.76
CA GLY A 210 -8.07 -12.70 18.59
C GLY A 210 -6.71 -12.07 18.37
N TRP A 211 -6.42 -11.73 17.13
CA TRP A 211 -5.23 -10.99 16.71
C TRP A 211 -5.65 -9.60 16.26
N GLN A 212 -5.36 -8.61 17.10
CA GLN A 212 -5.57 -7.21 16.78
C GLN A 212 -4.36 -6.68 16.03
N VAL A 213 -4.56 -6.18 14.81
CA VAL A 213 -3.49 -5.70 13.95
C VAL A 213 -3.97 -4.60 13.01
N SER A 214 -3.08 -3.65 12.73
CA SER A 214 -3.27 -2.59 11.74
C SER A 214 -3.28 -3.14 10.31
N ASP A 215 -4.14 -2.59 9.45
CA ASP A 215 -4.15 -2.85 8.02
C ASP A 215 -2.83 -2.51 7.32
N ALA A 216 -2.00 -1.65 7.92
CA ALA A 216 -0.67 -1.33 7.40
C ALA A 216 0.19 -2.58 7.19
N VAL A 217 0.03 -3.58 8.06
CA VAL A 217 0.74 -4.86 7.97
C VAL A 217 0.40 -5.64 6.68
N PHE A 218 -0.75 -5.38 6.09
CA PHE A 218 -1.18 -6.01 4.84
C PHE A 218 -0.85 -5.13 3.64
N VAL A 219 -1.13 -3.83 3.75
CA VAL A 219 -1.08 -2.90 2.61
C VAL A 219 0.34 -2.43 2.31
N GLU A 220 1.18 -2.27 3.34
CA GLU A 220 2.56 -1.79 3.19
C GLU A 220 3.56 -2.94 3.01
N SER A 221 3.19 -4.16 3.42
CA SER A 221 3.98 -5.38 3.22
C SER A 221 3.67 -6.01 1.87
N GLY A 222 4.68 -6.31 1.04
CA GLY A 222 4.51 -7.15 -0.16
C GLY A 222 3.62 -6.61 -1.28
N GLY A 223 2.98 -5.44 -1.12
CA GLY A 223 2.12 -4.81 -2.12
C GLY A 223 0.68 -5.34 -2.16
N ALA A 224 -0.11 -4.85 -3.12
CA ALA A 224 -1.55 -5.17 -3.23
C ALA A 224 -1.81 -6.68 -3.40
N GLU A 225 -0.94 -7.39 -4.14
CA GLU A 225 -1.03 -8.84 -4.33
C GLU A 225 -0.88 -9.60 -3.01
N PHE A 226 0.02 -9.16 -2.13
CA PHE A 226 0.18 -9.74 -0.81
C PHE A 226 -1.03 -9.48 0.07
N ALA A 227 -1.50 -8.24 0.14
CA ALA A 227 -2.68 -7.87 0.93
C ALA A 227 -3.88 -8.76 0.57
N ASP A 228 -4.09 -8.93 -0.74
CA ASP A 228 -5.13 -9.77 -1.30
C ASP A 228 -4.97 -11.26 -0.95
N ALA A 229 -3.77 -11.79 -1.13
CA ALA A 229 -3.46 -13.18 -0.81
C ALA A 229 -3.58 -13.46 0.69
N ALA A 230 -3.15 -12.52 1.54
CA ALA A 230 -3.21 -12.62 3.00
C ALA A 230 -4.66 -12.58 3.49
N ALA A 231 -5.50 -11.71 2.93
CA ALA A 231 -6.93 -11.69 3.22
C ALA A 231 -7.60 -13.03 2.86
N SER A 232 -7.32 -13.58 1.67
CA SER A 232 -7.85 -14.88 1.24
C SER A 232 -7.29 -16.05 2.06
N LEU A 233 -6.04 -15.97 2.52
CA LEU A 233 -5.50 -16.95 3.45
C LEU A 233 -6.29 -16.93 4.77
N LEU A 234 -6.45 -15.75 5.38
CA LEU A 234 -7.14 -15.64 6.66
C LEU A 234 -8.61 -16.04 6.56
N VAL A 235 -9.35 -15.49 5.58
CA VAL A 235 -10.80 -15.67 5.44
C VAL A 235 -11.16 -17.03 4.82
N ASP A 236 -10.58 -17.37 3.68
CA ASP A 236 -11.02 -18.54 2.91
C ASP A 236 -10.30 -19.83 3.32
N THR A 237 -9.03 -19.70 3.72
CA THR A 237 -8.19 -20.86 4.04
C THR A 237 -8.22 -21.18 5.53
N LEU A 238 -8.02 -20.19 6.39
CA LEU A 238 -8.03 -20.37 7.85
C LEU A 238 -9.40 -20.13 8.48
N GLN A 239 -10.40 -19.71 7.69
CA GLN A 239 -11.77 -19.44 8.14
C GLN A 239 -11.84 -18.45 9.31
N CYS A 240 -10.92 -17.49 9.33
CA CYS A 240 -10.89 -16.44 10.34
C CYS A 240 -12.07 -15.48 10.15
N GLY A 241 -12.73 -15.14 11.24
CA GLY A 241 -13.60 -13.97 11.32
C GLY A 241 -12.77 -12.70 11.40
N HIS A 242 -13.33 -11.57 10.97
CA HIS A 242 -12.71 -10.26 11.22
C HIS A 242 -13.74 -9.16 11.43
N VAL A 243 -13.34 -8.13 12.18
CA VAL A 243 -14.12 -6.92 12.43
C VAL A 243 -13.19 -5.73 12.59
N VAL A 244 -13.60 -4.56 12.09
CA VAL A 244 -12.91 -3.30 12.38
C VAL A 244 -13.18 -2.95 13.84
N LEU A 245 -12.12 -2.77 14.61
CA LEU A 245 -12.25 -2.18 15.94
C LEU A 245 -12.52 -0.70 15.70
N SER A 246 -13.72 -0.24 16.06
CA SER A 246 -14.12 1.15 15.84
C SER A 246 -13.01 2.07 16.36
N VAL A 247 -12.62 3.03 15.51
CA VAL A 247 -11.86 4.19 15.96
C VAL A 247 -12.72 4.78 17.07
N SER A 248 -12.25 4.69 18.32
CA SER A 248 -12.96 5.25 19.47
C SER A 248 -13.56 6.60 19.08
N GLU A 249 -14.85 6.80 19.36
CA GLU A 249 -15.54 8.09 19.19
C GLU A 249 -14.83 9.26 19.93
N GLN A 250 -13.75 8.97 20.68
CA GLN A 250 -12.86 9.93 21.33
C GLN A 250 -11.73 10.50 20.43
N LEU A 251 -11.64 10.14 19.14
CA LEU A 251 -10.69 10.72 18.17
C LEU A 251 -11.36 11.54 17.05
N SER A 252 -12.66 11.83 17.20
CA SER A 252 -13.48 12.59 16.22
C SER A 252 -13.03 14.04 15.97
N ALA A 253 -12.03 14.56 16.71
CA ALA A 253 -11.46 15.89 16.50
C ALA A 253 -10.04 15.91 15.88
N GLU A 254 -9.34 14.77 15.79
CA GLU A 254 -7.98 14.69 15.19
C GLU A 254 -7.95 13.88 13.88
N LEU A 255 -9.10 13.32 13.47
CA LEU A 255 -9.33 12.52 12.25
C LEU A 255 -9.27 13.30 10.91
N THR A 256 -8.64 14.46 10.87
CA THR A 256 -8.31 15.14 9.60
C THR A 256 -7.12 14.51 8.87
N ASN A 257 -6.50 13.47 9.45
CA ASN A 257 -5.49 12.67 8.77
C ASN A 257 -6.14 11.55 7.95
N HIS A 258 -6.45 11.84 6.69
CA HIS A 258 -7.00 10.91 5.70
C HIS A 258 -6.09 9.70 5.35
N ASN A 259 -5.00 9.43 6.08
CA ASN A 259 -4.02 8.38 5.77
C ASN A 259 -3.97 7.24 6.81
N GLN A 260 -5.00 7.08 7.65
CA GLN A 260 -4.89 6.19 8.79
C GLN A 260 -5.32 4.76 8.46
N ALA A 261 -4.37 3.83 8.56
CA ALA A 261 -4.65 2.40 8.54
C ALA A 261 -5.63 2.03 9.67
N LEU A 262 -6.67 1.27 9.34
CA LEU A 262 -7.64 0.81 10.34
C LEU A 262 -7.05 -0.32 11.20
N GLU A 263 -7.48 -0.39 12.46
CA GLU A 263 -7.21 -1.52 13.34
C GLU A 263 -8.30 -2.58 13.18
N ARG A 264 -7.91 -3.83 12.99
CA ARG A 264 -8.84 -4.95 12.86
C ARG A 264 -8.54 -6.04 13.87
N LEU A 265 -9.60 -6.65 14.37
CA LEU A 265 -9.53 -7.89 15.14
C LEU A 265 -9.80 -9.06 14.20
N TRP A 266 -8.81 -9.93 14.05
CA TRP A 266 -8.95 -11.22 13.40
C TRP A 266 -9.19 -12.31 14.44
N VAL A 267 -10.10 -13.23 14.16
CA VAL A 267 -10.55 -14.25 15.11
C VAL A 267 -10.48 -15.60 14.42
N LEU A 268 -9.70 -16.54 14.96
CA LEU A 268 -9.54 -17.86 14.37
C LEU A 268 -10.88 -18.62 14.32
N ASP A 269 -11.04 -19.51 13.35
CA ASP A 269 -12.13 -20.49 13.31
C ASP A 269 -12.31 -21.22 14.67
N PRO A 270 -13.47 -21.08 15.34
CA PRO A 270 -13.70 -21.62 16.67
C PRO A 270 -13.80 -23.16 16.65
N TYR A 271 -13.99 -23.74 15.47
CA TYR A 271 -14.04 -25.17 15.24
C TYR A 271 -12.69 -25.76 14.78
N MET A 272 -11.63 -24.96 14.76
CA MET A 272 -10.28 -25.46 14.51
C MET A 272 -9.70 -26.12 15.77
N SER A 273 -9.40 -27.42 15.68
CA SER A 273 -8.87 -28.20 16.81
C SER A 273 -7.39 -27.93 17.08
N ASN A 274 -6.93 -28.28 18.28
CA ASN A 274 -5.51 -28.20 18.63
C ASN A 274 -4.63 -29.09 17.75
N ALA A 275 -5.10 -30.29 17.39
CA ALA A 275 -4.35 -31.18 16.51
C ALA A 275 -4.14 -30.55 15.12
N HIS A 276 -5.13 -29.80 14.65
CA HIS A 276 -5.07 -29.13 13.37
C HIS A 276 -4.20 -27.86 13.43
N ILE A 277 -4.34 -27.03 14.45
CA ILE A 277 -3.47 -25.85 14.62
C ILE A 277 -2.00 -26.28 14.64
N ARG A 278 -1.64 -27.34 15.39
CA ARG A 278 -0.27 -27.89 15.40
C ARG A 278 0.23 -28.27 14.02
N ARG A 279 -0.62 -28.90 13.21
CA ARG A 279 -0.29 -29.29 11.83
C ARG A 279 -0.05 -28.10 10.93
N ILE A 280 -0.89 -27.07 11.03
CA ILE A 280 -0.70 -25.80 10.31
C ILE A 280 0.65 -25.20 10.73
N MET A 281 0.91 -25.10 12.04
CA MET A 281 2.16 -24.54 12.57
C MET A 281 3.44 -25.28 12.15
N TRP A 282 3.36 -26.58 11.87
CA TRP A 282 4.47 -27.36 11.31
C TRP A 282 4.81 -27.00 9.87
N LEU A 283 3.89 -26.37 9.13
CA LEU A 283 4.15 -25.90 7.77
C LEU A 283 4.86 -24.55 7.75
N PHE A 284 4.72 -23.76 8.83
CA PHE A 284 5.39 -22.47 8.95
C PHE A 284 6.90 -22.65 9.14
N PRO A 285 7.72 -21.75 8.59
CA PRO A 285 9.14 -21.72 8.90
C PRO A 285 9.37 -21.55 10.41
N ALA A 286 10.55 -21.98 10.87
CA ALA A 286 10.98 -21.77 12.24
C ALA A 286 11.00 -20.25 12.53
N PRO A 287 10.65 -19.80 13.75
CA PRO A 287 10.66 -18.37 14.08
C PRO A 287 12.01 -17.69 13.83
N THR A 288 13.11 -18.42 13.96
CA THR A 288 14.47 -17.93 13.71
C THR A 288 14.77 -17.67 12.22
N ALA A 289 13.96 -18.21 11.31
CA ALA A 289 14.10 -18.00 9.86
C ALA A 289 13.30 -16.80 9.36
N LEU A 290 12.46 -16.20 10.21
CA LEU A 290 11.64 -15.04 9.88
C LEU A 290 12.26 -13.78 10.48
N GLU A 291 12.45 -12.77 9.65
CA GLU A 291 12.98 -11.47 10.06
C GLU A 291 11.92 -10.55 10.66
N GLY A 292 12.36 -9.58 11.46
CA GLY A 292 11.47 -8.62 12.12
C GLY A 292 10.74 -9.19 13.34
N ARG A 293 9.83 -8.39 13.90
CA ARG A 293 9.01 -8.77 15.06
C ARG A 293 7.61 -9.16 14.60
N ALA A 294 6.96 -10.04 15.38
CA ALA A 294 5.54 -10.33 15.21
C ALA A 294 4.71 -9.05 15.30
N THR A 295 3.81 -8.86 14.34
CA THR A 295 2.88 -7.73 14.33
C THR A 295 1.62 -8.02 15.13
N GLY A 296 0.96 -6.96 15.56
CA GLY A 296 -0.30 -7.02 16.30
C GLY A 296 -0.16 -7.51 17.74
N THR A 297 -1.31 -7.63 18.40
CA THR A 297 -1.43 -8.04 19.80
C THR A 297 -2.53 -9.10 19.96
N GLU A 298 -2.41 -9.89 21.01
CA GLU A 298 -3.38 -10.93 21.35
C GLU A 298 -4.47 -10.33 22.23
N VAL A 299 -5.73 -10.56 21.86
CA VAL A 299 -6.88 -10.04 22.58
C VAL A 299 -7.80 -11.21 22.94
N PRO A 300 -8.11 -11.43 24.23
CA PRO A 300 -9.11 -12.41 24.63
C PRO A 300 -10.46 -12.08 24.00
N THR A 301 -11.16 -13.08 23.48
CA THR A 301 -12.50 -12.90 22.92
C THR A 301 -13.55 -13.66 23.72
N VAL A 302 -14.81 -13.37 23.44
CA VAL A 302 -15.97 -14.05 24.02
C VAL A 302 -16.32 -15.36 23.32
N PHE A 303 -15.60 -15.72 22.25
CA PHE A 303 -15.93 -16.90 21.45
C PHE A 303 -15.29 -18.14 22.06
N ASP A 304 -16.10 -19.17 22.31
CA ASP A 304 -15.59 -20.47 22.75
C ASP A 304 -14.94 -21.24 21.60
N ARG A 305 -13.94 -22.06 21.93
CA ARG A 305 -13.36 -23.02 20.98
C ARG A 305 -14.14 -24.33 21.00
N TYR A 306 -15.21 -24.37 20.22
CA TYR A 306 -16.17 -25.49 20.17
C TYR A 306 -15.56 -26.85 19.78
N ASN A 307 -14.41 -26.88 19.11
CA ASN A 307 -13.77 -28.14 18.70
C ASN A 307 -12.29 -28.23 19.15
N ALA A 308 -11.91 -27.60 20.26
CA ALA A 308 -10.52 -27.60 20.72
C ALA A 308 -9.90 -29.02 20.84
N GLN A 309 -10.71 -30.00 21.26
CA GLN A 309 -10.32 -31.40 21.43
C GLN A 309 -10.40 -32.25 20.16
N GLY A 310 -10.90 -31.72 19.04
CA GLY A 310 -10.98 -32.43 17.76
C GLY A 310 -12.06 -33.50 17.69
N GLN A 311 -13.12 -33.39 18.49
CA GLN A 311 -14.26 -34.32 18.45
C GLN A 311 -15.02 -34.29 17.12
N HIS A 312 -14.94 -33.15 16.42
CA HIS A 312 -15.54 -32.95 15.10
C HIS A 312 -14.55 -33.10 13.95
N ASP A 313 -13.34 -33.58 14.22
CA ASP A 313 -12.36 -33.84 13.17
C ASP A 313 -12.57 -35.25 12.61
N GLU A 314 -12.60 -35.39 11.29
CA GLU A 314 -12.39 -36.72 10.72
C GLU A 314 -11.02 -37.25 11.14
N PRO A 315 -10.90 -38.58 11.38
CA PRO A 315 -9.62 -39.21 11.60
C PRO A 315 -8.66 -38.77 10.49
N PRO A 316 -7.49 -38.27 10.85
CA PRO A 316 -6.64 -37.58 9.89
C PRO A 316 -6.10 -38.54 8.83
N ALA A 317 -6.14 -38.15 7.55
CA ALA A 317 -5.40 -38.86 6.50
C ALA A 317 -3.88 -38.81 6.73
N TRP A 318 -3.38 -37.78 7.42
CA TRP A 318 -1.95 -37.62 7.74
C TRP A 318 -1.55 -38.55 8.88
N ARG A 319 -1.39 -39.83 8.56
CA ARG A 319 -0.59 -40.72 9.39
C ARG A 319 0.82 -40.13 9.47
N LYS A 320 1.33 -40.02 10.70
CA LYS A 320 2.70 -39.66 11.08
C LYS A 320 3.66 -39.80 9.90
N VAL A 321 4.11 -38.67 9.35
CA VAL A 321 5.39 -38.68 8.62
C VAL A 321 6.43 -38.96 9.70
N CYS A 322 6.85 -40.22 9.80
CA CYS A 322 8.04 -40.57 10.54
C CYS A 322 9.17 -39.77 9.89
N ILE A 323 9.68 -38.76 10.59
CA ILE A 323 10.99 -38.22 10.28
C ILE A 323 11.95 -39.38 10.57
N VAL A 324 12.50 -39.98 9.53
CA VAL A 324 13.68 -40.83 9.67
C VAL A 324 14.79 -39.84 10.07
N LEU A 325 15.19 -39.91 11.34
CA LEU A 325 16.34 -39.19 11.88
C LEU A 325 17.63 -39.62 11.18
#